data_AF-A0A399R2H6-F1
#
_entry.id   AF-A0A399R2H6-F1
#
_cell.length_a   1.000
_cell.length_b   1.000
_cell.length_c   1.000
_cell.angle_alpha   90.00
_cell.angle_beta   90.00
_cell.angle_gamma   90.00
#
_symmetry.space_group_name_H-M   'P 1'
#
loop_
_entity.id
_entity.type
_entity.pdbx_description
1 polymer ?
#
loop_
_entity_poly.entity_id
_entity_poly.type
_entity_poly.pdbx_seq_one_letter_code
_entity_poly.pdbx_strand_id
1 'polypeptide(L)'
;MIRSFAIALGLASLPFAASAQAGEPTCPEDAFQQMTDVLDRIGSLPADSGRPEALHGKVQSLYSACPGDIEVQLRLAMAAWLLIDFEEDPDGVARQAVFASNALRNVESRWMADDAAERWPYAKGTPPEERAEAQNEARASQIDLAKDILQGFVVKTMFERMLDQIYDTGFDGPDEQACPYASSVLLAAELKTQYDYFRQLAQQLDQQGRIVPGLPNAYRLNLLRDRCEGAGQPIAKALAEYYVQLAELAQTYPDRPLPDGSPAPDNLAAELAEAALSQLDAYDRLPARSESDAGQADSGVTDIRRRASAIRGEAD
;
A
#
# COMPACT_ATOMS: atom_id res chain seq x y z
N MET A 1 -15.91 60.27 -60.56
CA MET A 1 -14.85 60.00 -59.57
C MET A 1 -15.41 58.91 -58.66
N ILE A 2 -15.20 57.62 -58.91
CA ILE A 2 -14.00 56.79 -58.63
C ILE A 2 -13.51 56.90 -57.18
N ARG A 3 -13.71 55.82 -56.41
CA ARG A 3 -12.75 55.05 -55.58
C ARG A 3 -13.51 54.51 -54.35
N SER A 4 -13.72 53.21 -54.16
CA SER A 4 -12.81 52.03 -54.07
C SER A 4 -12.87 51.50 -52.64
N PHE A 5 -13.15 50.20 -52.54
CA PHE A 5 -13.07 49.34 -51.37
C PHE A 5 -11.79 49.51 -50.55
N ALA A 6 -11.91 49.41 -49.22
CA ALA A 6 -10.88 48.85 -48.36
C ALA A 6 -11.53 48.09 -47.19
N ILE A 7 -11.18 46.81 -47.10
CA ILE A 7 -11.44 45.86 -46.02
C ILE A 7 -10.55 46.24 -44.84
N ALA A 8 -11.12 46.37 -43.65
CA ALA A 8 -10.36 46.40 -42.40
C ALA A 8 -10.72 45.16 -41.58
N LEU A 9 -9.77 44.21 -41.53
CA LEU A 9 -9.76 43.13 -40.56
C LEU A 9 -9.66 43.74 -39.15
N GLY A 10 -10.75 43.65 -38.38
CA GLY A 10 -10.73 43.86 -36.94
C GLY A 10 -10.41 42.54 -36.25
N LEU A 11 -9.15 42.39 -35.80
CA LEU A 11 -8.69 41.33 -34.93
C LEU A 11 -9.59 41.21 -33.69
N ALA A 12 -10.32 40.10 -33.59
CA ALA A 12 -10.96 39.66 -32.36
C ALA A 12 -9.85 39.34 -31.34
N SER A 13 -9.63 40.27 -30.42
CA SER A 13 -8.85 40.01 -29.21
C SER A 13 -9.73 39.17 -28.27
N LEU A 14 -9.59 37.86 -28.37
CA LEU A 14 -10.07 36.93 -27.37
C LEU A 14 -9.35 37.25 -26.05
N PRO A 15 -10.06 37.43 -24.92
CA PRO A 15 -9.41 37.45 -23.63
C PRO A 15 -8.85 36.05 -23.39
N PHE A 16 -7.53 35.93 -23.44
CA PHE A 16 -6.86 34.81 -22.81
C PHE A 16 -7.23 34.90 -21.32
N ALA A 17 -8.14 34.03 -20.90
CA ALA A 17 -8.28 33.70 -19.49
C ALA A 17 -6.90 33.19 -19.05
N ALA A 18 -6.16 34.06 -18.37
CA ALA A 18 -5.01 33.64 -17.60
C ALA A 18 -5.55 32.59 -16.63
N SER A 19 -5.19 31.33 -16.88
CA SER A 19 -5.25 30.30 -15.87
C SER A 19 -4.46 30.86 -14.68
N ALA A 20 -5.18 31.31 -13.65
CA ALA A 20 -4.59 31.52 -12.35
C ALA A 20 -3.99 30.16 -11.97
N GLN A 21 -2.68 30.02 -12.16
CA GLN A 21 -1.90 29.04 -11.43
C GLN A 21 -2.18 29.37 -9.97
N ALA A 22 -3.09 28.63 -9.35
CA ALA A 22 -3.21 28.61 -7.91
C ALA A 22 -1.79 28.32 -7.43
N GLY A 23 -1.13 29.31 -6.83
CA GLY A 23 0.17 29.11 -6.22
C GLY A 23 0.02 27.91 -5.30
N GLU A 24 0.88 26.91 -5.46
CA GLU A 24 0.93 25.78 -4.54
C GLU A 24 0.91 26.35 -3.12
N PRO A 25 0.04 25.86 -2.22
CA PRO A 25 0.03 26.34 -0.86
C PRO A 25 1.45 26.20 -0.32
N THR A 26 2.11 27.33 -0.05
CA THR A 26 3.44 27.32 0.53
C THR A 26 3.32 26.78 1.95
N CYS A 27 3.97 25.65 2.19
CA CYS A 27 4.09 25.07 3.52
C CYS A 27 4.58 26.15 4.50
N PRO A 28 3.90 26.36 5.64
CA PRO A 28 4.32 27.35 6.63
C PRO A 28 5.77 27.11 7.08
N GLU A 29 6.55 28.18 7.25
CA GLU A 29 7.97 28.07 7.64
C GLU A 29 8.17 27.34 8.99
N ASP A 30 7.16 27.38 9.86
CA ASP A 30 7.14 26.75 11.18
C ASP A 30 6.38 25.41 11.19
N ALA A 31 6.00 24.83 10.05
CA ALA A 31 5.19 23.61 9.97
C ALA A 31 5.78 22.43 10.73
N PHE A 32 7.11 22.26 10.71
CA PHE A 32 7.80 21.23 11.49
C PHE A 32 7.59 21.42 13.01
N GLN A 33 7.72 22.65 13.50
CA GLN A 33 7.47 22.97 14.90
C GLN A 33 6.00 22.76 15.26
N GLN A 34 5.08 23.20 14.38
CA GLN A 34 3.65 22.96 14.58
C GLN A 34 3.32 21.47 14.67
N MET A 35 3.96 20.61 13.87
CA MET A 35 3.77 19.16 13.97
C MET A 35 4.37 18.57 15.25
N THR A 36 5.49 19.11 15.72
CA THR A 36 6.07 18.71 17.00
C THR A 36 5.12 19.04 18.15
N ASP A 37 4.57 20.27 18.17
CA ASP A 37 3.58 20.69 19.16
C ASP A 37 2.29 19.85 19.09
N VAL A 38 1.86 19.44 17.90
CA VAL A 38 0.71 18.54 17.72
C VAL A 38 0.99 17.18 18.35
N LEU A 39 2.14 16.56 18.07
CA LEU A 39 2.49 15.25 18.63
C LEU A 39 2.61 15.29 20.16
N ASP A 40 3.24 16.33 20.71
CA ASP A 40 3.35 16.52 22.17
C ASP A 40 1.97 16.70 22.82
N ARG A 41 1.05 17.40 22.14
CA ARG A 41 -0.33 17.53 22.60
C ARG A 41 -1.08 16.21 22.57
N ILE A 42 -0.96 15.42 21.50
CA ILE A 42 -1.57 14.09 21.44
C ILE A 42 -1.06 13.22 22.59
N GLY A 43 0.26 13.17 22.80
CA GLY A 43 0.87 12.37 23.86
C GLY A 43 0.57 12.82 25.30
N SER A 44 0.02 14.02 25.48
CA SER A 44 -0.38 14.55 26.80
C SER A 44 -1.90 14.50 27.04
N LEU A 45 -2.69 14.09 26.06
CA LEU A 45 -4.12 13.92 26.23
C LEU A 45 -4.44 12.68 27.08
N PRO A 46 -5.31 12.80 28.09
CA PRO A 46 -5.90 11.64 28.76
C PRO A 46 -6.65 10.73 27.78
N ALA A 47 -6.56 9.41 27.95
CA ALA A 47 -7.21 8.43 27.07
C ALA A 47 -8.75 8.54 27.03
N ASP A 48 -9.37 9.20 28.02
CA ASP A 48 -10.81 9.43 28.12
C ASP A 48 -11.25 10.81 27.58
N SER A 49 -10.36 11.55 26.90
CA SER A 49 -10.63 12.92 26.41
C SER A 49 -11.66 13.00 25.28
N GLY A 50 -12.13 11.87 24.76
CA GLY A 50 -12.89 11.80 23.51
C GLY A 50 -12.07 12.31 22.32
N ARG A 51 -12.73 12.46 21.16
CA ARG A 51 -12.05 12.82 19.92
C ARG A 51 -11.51 14.26 19.94
N PRO A 52 -10.19 14.48 19.75
CA PRO A 52 -9.59 15.81 19.82
C PRO A 52 -9.72 16.57 18.49
N GLU A 53 -10.93 17.07 18.18
CA GLU A 53 -11.28 17.69 16.89
C GLU A 53 -10.32 18.81 16.44
N ALA A 54 -9.83 19.63 17.37
CA ALA A 54 -8.87 20.69 17.05
C ALA A 54 -7.52 20.15 16.55
N LEU A 55 -7.07 18.99 17.06
CA LEU A 55 -5.84 18.33 16.60
C LEU A 55 -6.06 17.67 15.25
N HIS A 56 -7.19 16.98 15.04
CA HIS A 56 -7.55 16.43 13.72
C HIS A 56 -7.60 17.53 12.64
N GLY A 57 -8.27 18.64 12.92
CA GLY A 57 -8.34 19.78 12.00
C GLY A 57 -6.97 20.37 11.68
N LYS A 58 -6.06 20.42 12.67
CA LYS A 58 -4.69 20.89 12.46
C LYS A 58 -3.86 19.94 11.60
N VAL A 59 -3.95 18.63 11.85
CA VAL A 59 -3.31 17.57 11.06
C VAL A 59 -3.77 17.63 9.59
N GLN A 60 -5.08 17.70 9.36
CA GLN A 60 -5.66 17.82 8.01
C GLN A 60 -5.17 19.08 7.27
N SER A 61 -5.13 20.22 7.98
CA SER A 61 -4.68 21.49 7.42
C SER A 61 -3.20 21.45 7.02
N LEU A 62 -2.34 20.87 7.85
CA LEU A 62 -0.90 20.75 7.57
C LEU A 62 -0.63 19.74 6.45
N TYR A 63 -1.38 18.65 6.37
CA TYR A 63 -1.29 17.70 5.26
C TYR A 63 -1.53 18.37 3.91
N SER A 64 -2.57 19.20 3.83
CA SER A 64 -2.92 19.91 2.60
C SER A 64 -1.93 21.04 2.26
N ALA A 65 -1.33 21.68 3.27
CA ALA A 65 -0.41 22.80 3.09
C ALA A 65 1.04 22.37 2.80
N CYS A 66 1.45 21.16 3.20
CA CYS A 66 2.84 20.71 3.15
C CYS A 66 3.03 19.38 2.40
N PRO A 67 2.47 19.17 1.19
CA PRO A 67 2.57 17.88 0.49
C PRO A 67 4.01 17.50 0.12
N GLY A 68 4.91 18.48 -0.05
CA GLY A 68 6.30 18.26 -0.45
C GLY A 68 7.34 18.21 0.67
N ASP A 69 6.94 18.35 1.94
CA ASP A 69 7.86 18.35 3.08
C ASP A 69 7.88 16.96 3.75
N ILE A 70 8.99 16.23 3.59
CA ILE A 70 9.13 14.84 4.06
C ILE A 70 8.93 14.73 5.57
N GLU A 71 9.57 15.61 6.35
CA GLU A 71 9.55 15.54 7.81
C GLU A 71 8.15 15.84 8.35
N VAL A 72 7.47 16.83 7.78
CA VAL A 72 6.08 17.14 8.12
C VAL A 72 5.16 15.96 7.75
N GLN A 73 5.30 15.36 6.57
CA GLN A 73 4.46 14.23 6.15
C GLN A 73 4.67 12.97 7.00
N LEU A 74 5.91 12.64 7.38
CA LEU A 74 6.19 11.53 8.32
C LEU A 74 5.53 11.76 9.68
N ARG A 75 5.62 12.99 10.21
CA ARG A 75 4.97 13.35 11.48
C ARG A 75 3.45 13.37 11.39
N LEU A 76 2.89 13.74 10.24
CA LEU A 76 1.45 13.67 10.00
C LEU A 76 0.96 12.22 10.00
N ALA A 77 1.69 11.31 9.36
CA ALA A 77 1.39 9.88 9.38
C ALA A 77 1.48 9.31 10.82
N MET A 78 2.49 9.72 11.60
CA MET A 78 2.60 9.37 13.02
C MET A 78 1.47 9.96 13.86
N ALA A 79 1.08 11.21 13.63
CA ALA A 79 -0.03 11.84 14.35
C ALA A 79 -1.34 11.10 14.08
N ALA A 80 -1.60 10.70 12.84
CA ALA A 80 -2.76 9.88 12.50
C ALA A 80 -2.75 8.53 13.21
N TRP A 81 -1.58 7.89 13.34
CA TRP A 81 -1.45 6.68 14.16
C TRP A 81 -1.79 6.96 15.61
N LEU A 82 -1.21 7.97 16.25
CA LEU A 82 -1.48 8.26 17.66
C LEU A 82 -2.93 8.68 17.92
N LEU A 83 -3.61 9.28 16.94
CA LEU A 83 -5.00 9.69 17.06
C LEU A 83 -5.98 8.52 17.09
N ILE A 84 -5.58 7.30 16.73
CA ILE A 84 -6.49 6.14 16.75
C ILE A 84 -6.98 5.79 18.15
N ASP A 85 -6.22 6.15 19.20
CA ASP A 85 -6.60 5.92 20.59
C ASP A 85 -7.86 6.71 20.98
N PHE A 86 -8.27 7.69 20.16
CA PHE A 86 -9.44 8.53 20.36
C PHE A 86 -10.55 8.28 19.33
N GLU A 87 -10.39 7.29 18.44
CA GLU A 87 -11.43 6.92 17.48
C GLU A 87 -12.44 5.96 18.14
N GLU A 88 -13.74 6.23 17.97
CA GLU A 88 -14.81 5.50 18.66
C GLU A 88 -15.14 4.15 18.00
N ASP A 89 -14.81 3.99 16.72
CA ASP A 89 -15.15 2.84 15.90
C ASP A 89 -14.02 2.42 14.95
N PRO A 90 -14.05 1.18 14.43
CA PRO A 90 -13.06 0.70 13.47
C PRO A 90 -13.00 1.49 12.16
N ASP A 91 -14.09 2.16 11.76
CA ASP A 91 -14.09 3.00 10.55
C ASP A 91 -13.25 4.28 10.76
N GLY A 92 -13.25 4.83 11.97
CA GLY A 92 -12.36 5.93 12.38
C GLY A 92 -10.90 5.55 12.29
N VAL A 93 -10.54 4.39 12.84
CA VAL A 93 -9.18 3.83 12.74
C VAL A 93 -8.78 3.63 11.28
N ALA A 94 -9.67 3.06 10.46
CA ALA A 94 -9.43 2.86 9.02
C ALA A 94 -9.22 4.20 8.28
N ARG A 95 -10.01 5.24 8.58
CA ARG A 95 -9.80 6.58 8.00
C ARG A 95 -8.44 7.17 8.37
N GLN A 96 -7.98 7.01 9.61
CA GLN A 96 -6.63 7.44 10.02
C GLN A 96 -5.54 6.64 9.29
N ALA A 97 -5.71 5.33 9.11
CA ALA A 97 -4.75 4.49 8.40
C ALA A 97 -4.66 4.88 6.92
N VAL A 98 -5.79 5.15 6.27
CA VAL A 98 -5.83 5.69 4.89
C VAL A 98 -5.12 7.04 4.81
N PHE A 99 -5.36 7.93 5.77
CA PHE A 99 -4.67 9.22 5.84
C PHE A 99 -3.15 9.05 5.99
N ALA A 100 -2.69 8.20 6.93
CA ALA A 100 -1.28 7.91 7.12
C ALA A 100 -0.66 7.30 5.84
N SER A 101 -1.36 6.38 5.19
CA SER A 101 -0.95 5.81 3.90
C SER A 101 -0.76 6.90 2.83
N ASN A 102 -1.70 7.85 2.72
CA ASN A 102 -1.58 8.98 1.79
C ASN A 102 -0.42 9.93 2.12
N ALA A 103 -0.12 10.17 3.40
CA ALA A 103 1.05 10.94 3.81
C ALA A 103 2.36 10.22 3.46
N LEU A 104 2.43 8.89 3.64
CA LEU A 104 3.59 8.10 3.22
C LEU A 104 3.79 8.11 1.70
N ARG A 105 2.70 8.12 0.90
CA ARG A 105 2.80 8.28 -0.56
C ARG A 105 3.41 9.62 -0.96
N ASN A 106 3.08 10.70 -0.26
CA ASN A 106 3.71 12.01 -0.47
C ASN A 106 5.21 11.97 -0.18
N VAL A 107 5.61 11.29 0.92
CA VAL A 107 7.01 11.06 1.27
C VAL A 107 7.74 10.31 0.15
N GLU A 108 7.21 9.19 -0.33
CA GLU A 108 7.83 8.42 -1.41
C GLU A 108 7.92 9.22 -2.71
N SER A 109 6.85 9.92 -3.08
CA SER A 109 6.83 10.77 -4.28
C SER A 109 7.92 11.83 -4.21
N ARG A 110 8.13 12.42 -3.03
CA ARG A 110 9.17 13.41 -2.82
C ARG A 110 10.58 12.81 -2.86
N TRP A 111 10.78 11.65 -2.25
CA TRP A 111 12.03 10.89 -2.37
C TRP A 111 12.39 10.66 -3.84
N MET A 112 11.44 10.17 -4.64
CA MET A 112 11.66 9.90 -6.07
C MET A 112 11.92 11.20 -6.88
N ALA A 113 11.24 12.29 -6.53
CA ALA A 113 11.44 13.58 -7.20
C ALA A 113 12.83 14.18 -6.89
N ASP A 114 13.28 14.10 -5.63
CA ASP A 114 14.64 14.51 -5.26
C ASP A 114 15.69 13.61 -5.94
N ASP A 115 15.35 12.34 -6.22
CA ASP A 115 16.25 11.35 -6.83
C ASP A 115 16.48 11.70 -8.28
N ALA A 116 15.38 11.93 -9.01
CA ALA A 116 15.41 12.41 -10.38
C ALA A 116 16.12 13.77 -10.54
N ALA A 117 16.05 14.63 -9.53
CA ALA A 117 16.65 15.96 -9.57
C ALA A 117 18.10 16.03 -9.08
N GLU A 118 18.68 14.92 -8.63
CA GLU A 118 20.02 14.84 -8.02
C GLU A 118 20.25 15.88 -6.89
N ARG A 119 19.20 16.28 -6.16
CA ARG A 119 19.23 17.39 -5.17
C ARG A 119 19.89 17.04 -3.82
N TRP A 120 20.65 15.96 -3.77
CA TRP A 120 21.23 15.41 -2.54
C TRP A 120 22.57 16.04 -2.19
N PRO A 121 22.88 16.24 -0.89
CA PRO A 121 24.18 16.77 -0.46
C PRO A 121 25.38 15.91 -0.92
N TYR A 122 25.15 14.62 -1.25
CA TYR A 122 26.19 13.67 -1.66
C TYR A 122 26.12 13.23 -3.13
N ALA A 123 25.12 13.64 -3.92
CA ALA A 123 24.99 13.16 -5.31
C ALA A 123 26.13 13.62 -6.22
N LYS A 124 26.76 14.75 -5.88
CA LYS A 124 27.85 15.31 -6.66
C LYS A 124 29.15 14.57 -6.38
N GLY A 125 29.44 13.54 -7.19
CA GLY A 125 30.69 12.79 -7.15
C GLY A 125 30.55 11.32 -6.77
N THR A 126 29.35 10.87 -6.36
CA THR A 126 29.08 9.44 -6.12
C THR A 126 28.90 8.68 -7.45
N PRO A 127 29.67 7.60 -7.67
CA PRO A 127 29.51 6.73 -8.83
C PRO A 127 28.08 6.20 -8.95
N PRO A 128 27.49 6.10 -10.15
CA PRO A 128 26.12 5.63 -10.35
C PRO A 128 25.75 4.35 -9.59
N GLU A 129 26.69 3.41 -9.50
CA GLU A 129 26.57 2.13 -8.81
C GLU A 129 26.45 2.23 -7.29
N GLU A 130 27.00 3.29 -6.67
CA GLU A 130 26.99 3.52 -5.22
C GLU A 130 25.86 4.47 -4.77
N ARG A 131 25.15 5.09 -5.72
CA ARG A 131 24.12 6.10 -5.41
C ARG A 131 22.97 5.53 -4.60
N ALA A 132 22.47 4.34 -4.95
CA ALA A 132 21.32 3.73 -4.28
C ALA A 132 21.61 3.41 -2.81
N GLU A 133 22.80 2.90 -2.50
CA GLU A 133 23.22 2.58 -1.13
C GLU A 133 23.42 3.87 -0.31
N ALA A 134 24.15 4.84 -0.83
CA ALA A 134 24.37 6.13 -0.16
C ALA A 134 23.05 6.91 0.05
N GLN A 135 22.09 6.80 -0.88
CA GLN A 135 20.75 7.37 -0.74
C GLN A 135 19.97 6.72 0.39
N ASN A 136 19.96 5.38 0.44
CA ASN A 136 19.30 4.65 1.51
C ASN A 136 19.92 4.95 2.87
N GLU A 137 21.25 5.06 2.96
CA GLU A 137 21.95 5.44 4.19
C GLU A 137 21.57 6.86 4.63
N ALA A 138 21.57 7.83 3.71
CA ALA A 138 21.22 9.22 4.01
C ALA A 138 19.78 9.40 4.49
N ARG A 139 18.86 8.50 4.12
CA ARG A 139 17.44 8.52 4.50
C ARG A 139 17.04 7.40 5.45
N ALA A 140 18.00 6.65 5.99
CA ALA A 140 17.73 5.41 6.72
C ALA A 140 16.72 5.62 7.85
N SER A 141 16.89 6.68 8.65
CA SER A 141 15.97 7.01 9.74
C SER A 141 14.55 7.35 9.26
N GLN A 142 14.41 8.02 8.13
CA GLN A 142 13.11 8.35 7.53
C GLN A 142 12.44 7.10 6.96
N ILE A 143 13.21 6.23 6.32
CA ILE A 143 12.75 4.94 5.79
C ILE A 143 12.28 4.03 6.93
N ASP A 144 13.06 3.95 8.01
CA ASP A 144 12.72 3.12 9.16
C ASP A 144 11.43 3.62 9.84
N LEU A 145 11.31 4.94 10.05
CA LEU A 145 10.08 5.53 10.56
C LEU A 145 8.87 5.27 9.65
N ALA A 146 9.04 5.43 8.33
CA ALA A 146 7.98 5.15 7.37
C ALA A 146 7.56 3.68 7.40
N LYS A 147 8.51 2.74 7.53
CA LYS A 147 8.23 1.32 7.69
C LYS A 147 7.50 1.04 9.00
N ASP A 148 7.93 1.63 10.11
CA ASP A 148 7.28 1.43 11.40
C ASP A 148 5.80 1.85 11.37
N ILE A 149 5.50 3.01 10.78
CA ILE A 149 4.12 3.49 10.60
C ILE A 149 3.36 2.59 9.63
N LEU A 150 3.97 2.24 8.49
CA LEU A 150 3.33 1.39 7.49
C LEU A 150 2.98 0.02 8.07
N GLN A 151 3.93 -0.64 8.72
CA GLN A 151 3.79 -2.01 9.18
C GLN A 151 3.01 -2.11 10.49
N GLY A 152 3.31 -1.22 11.46
CA GLY A 152 2.69 -1.22 12.78
C GLY A 152 1.25 -0.72 12.80
N PHE A 153 0.89 0.13 11.84
CA PHE A 153 -0.43 0.75 11.78
C PHE A 153 -1.16 0.48 10.47
N VAL A 154 -0.65 0.98 9.33
CA VAL A 154 -1.42 1.01 8.08
C VAL A 154 -1.76 -0.40 7.56
N VAL A 155 -0.77 -1.29 7.47
CA VAL A 155 -0.94 -2.67 7.00
C VAL A 155 -1.70 -3.51 8.01
N LYS A 156 -1.48 -3.26 9.31
CA LYS A 156 -2.22 -3.90 10.39
C LYS A 156 -3.72 -3.61 10.27
N THR A 157 -4.09 -2.34 10.17
CA THR A 157 -5.48 -1.92 10.02
C THR A 157 -6.09 -2.47 8.74
N MET A 158 -5.36 -2.44 7.62
CA MET A 158 -5.79 -3.10 6.38
C MET A 158 -6.13 -4.58 6.61
N PHE A 159 -5.24 -5.33 7.26
CA PHE A 159 -5.42 -6.75 7.51
C PHE A 159 -6.63 -7.01 8.42
N GLU A 160 -6.75 -6.28 9.52
CA GLU A 160 -7.87 -6.40 10.47
C GLU A 160 -9.21 -6.12 9.80
N ARG A 161 -9.30 -5.06 8.98
CA ARG A 161 -10.51 -4.73 8.20
C ARG A 161 -10.90 -5.81 7.21
N MET A 162 -9.91 -6.41 6.56
CA MET A 162 -10.13 -7.48 5.59
C MET A 162 -10.54 -8.81 6.24
N LEU A 163 -10.26 -9.03 7.53
CA LEU A 163 -10.85 -10.16 8.27
C LEU A 163 -12.37 -10.04 8.34
N ASP A 164 -12.87 -8.80 8.46
CA ASP A 164 -14.30 -8.48 8.43
C ASP A 164 -14.87 -8.34 7.00
N GLN A 165 -14.09 -8.75 5.98
CA GLN A 165 -14.45 -8.61 4.56
C GLN A 165 -14.67 -7.17 4.10
N ILE A 166 -14.08 -6.19 4.80
CA ILE A 166 -14.15 -4.78 4.45
C ILE A 166 -12.82 -4.35 3.83
N TYR A 167 -12.90 -3.78 2.61
CA TYR A 167 -11.75 -3.16 1.96
C TYR A 167 -11.99 -1.66 1.78
N ASP A 168 -11.15 -0.85 2.43
CA ASP A 168 -11.19 0.60 2.30
C ASP A 168 -10.36 1.04 1.07
N THR A 169 -11.03 1.41 -0.02
CA THR A 169 -10.39 1.76 -1.31
C THR A 169 -9.43 2.94 -1.23
N GLY A 170 -9.44 3.72 -0.14
CA GLY A 170 -8.45 4.77 0.12
C GLY A 170 -7.00 4.27 0.18
N PHE A 171 -6.78 2.96 0.39
CA PHE A 171 -5.45 2.34 0.29
C PHE A 171 -4.96 2.14 -1.16
N ASP A 172 -5.80 2.37 -2.16
CA ASP A 172 -5.43 2.25 -3.58
C ASP A 172 -4.67 3.48 -4.08
N GLY A 173 -4.72 4.59 -3.33
CA GLY A 173 -4.17 5.87 -3.74
C GLY A 173 -5.09 6.62 -4.71
N PRO A 174 -4.66 7.81 -5.17
CA PRO A 174 -5.49 8.69 -5.99
C PRO A 174 -5.63 8.23 -7.45
N ASP A 175 -4.71 7.40 -7.94
CA ASP A 175 -4.77 6.79 -9.27
C ASP A 175 -5.09 5.30 -9.13
N GLU A 176 -6.33 4.94 -9.44
CA GLU A 176 -6.85 3.57 -9.36
C GLU A 176 -6.21 2.62 -10.39
N GLN A 177 -5.32 3.07 -11.27
CA GLN A 177 -4.65 2.21 -12.24
C GLN A 177 -3.14 2.14 -12.03
N ALA A 178 -2.55 3.04 -11.24
CA ALA A 178 -1.13 3.05 -10.95
C ALA A 178 -0.75 2.21 -9.72
N CYS A 179 0.52 1.83 -9.63
CA CYS A 179 1.06 1.29 -8.39
C CYS A 179 0.93 2.35 -7.28
N PRO A 180 0.36 2.01 -6.11
CA PRO A 180 0.20 2.97 -5.01
C PRO A 180 1.52 3.36 -4.33
N TYR A 181 2.63 2.75 -4.73
CA TYR A 181 3.97 2.97 -4.20
C TYR A 181 4.85 3.59 -5.27
N ALA A 182 5.53 4.70 -4.94
CA ALA A 182 6.54 5.28 -5.81
C ALA A 182 7.91 4.61 -5.62
N SER A 183 8.17 3.98 -4.47
CA SER A 183 9.40 3.24 -4.19
C SER A 183 9.14 1.74 -3.96
N SER A 184 10.14 0.91 -4.27
CA SER A 184 10.06 -0.53 -3.99
C SER A 184 10.25 -0.88 -2.51
N VAL A 185 10.75 0.06 -1.69
CA VAL A 185 11.11 -0.18 -0.28
C VAL A 185 9.86 -0.32 0.58
N LEU A 186 8.91 0.60 0.48
CA LEU A 186 7.66 0.53 1.24
C LEU A 186 6.72 -0.56 0.68
N LEU A 187 6.72 -0.79 -0.63
CA LEU A 187 6.03 -1.94 -1.21
C LEU A 187 6.54 -3.27 -0.62
N ALA A 188 7.86 -3.46 -0.56
CA ALA A 188 8.44 -4.66 0.03
C ALA A 188 8.09 -4.80 1.52
N ALA A 189 8.01 -3.69 2.26
CA ALA A 189 7.58 -3.68 3.65
C ALA A 189 6.11 -4.05 3.82
N GLU A 190 5.20 -3.53 2.97
CA GLU A 190 3.79 -3.97 2.96
C GLU A 190 3.69 -5.47 2.68
N LEU A 191 4.28 -5.94 1.58
CA LEU A 191 4.20 -7.35 1.18
C LEU A 191 4.70 -8.29 2.27
N LYS A 192 5.86 -7.97 2.87
CA LYS A 192 6.42 -8.75 3.98
C LYS A 192 5.44 -8.82 5.15
N THR A 193 4.87 -7.68 5.56
CA THR A 193 3.97 -7.63 6.72
C THR A 193 2.64 -8.33 6.45
N GLN A 194 2.07 -8.17 5.25
CA GLN A 194 0.88 -8.89 4.81
C GLN A 194 1.08 -10.42 4.88
N TYR A 195 2.24 -10.91 4.44
CA TYR A 195 2.59 -12.33 4.52
C TYR A 195 2.84 -12.80 5.96
N ASP A 196 3.45 -11.96 6.80
CA ASP A 196 3.66 -12.27 8.22
C ASP A 196 2.33 -12.43 8.96
N TYR A 197 1.38 -11.52 8.74
CA TYR A 197 0.05 -11.62 9.34
C TYR A 197 -0.73 -12.85 8.87
N PHE A 198 -0.64 -13.17 7.57
CA PHE A 198 -1.25 -14.40 7.08
C PHE A 198 -0.68 -15.65 7.78
N ARG A 199 0.65 -15.76 7.89
CA ARG A 199 1.29 -16.90 8.58
C ARG A 199 0.88 -16.99 10.05
N GLN A 200 0.79 -15.86 10.74
CA GLN A 200 0.33 -15.81 12.13
C GLN A 200 -1.12 -16.26 12.27
N LEU A 201 -2.00 -15.77 11.40
CA LEU A 201 -3.42 -16.16 11.38
C LEU A 201 -3.58 -17.66 11.13
N ALA A 202 -2.88 -18.21 10.13
CA ALA A 202 -2.92 -19.64 9.81
C ALA A 202 -2.46 -20.50 11.00
N GLN A 203 -1.36 -20.12 11.66
CA GLN A 203 -0.86 -20.81 12.86
C GLN A 203 -1.85 -20.73 14.02
N GLN A 204 -2.44 -19.56 14.26
CA GLN A 204 -3.42 -19.37 15.32
C GLN A 204 -4.67 -20.22 15.09
N LEU A 205 -5.20 -20.24 13.88
CA LEU A 205 -6.40 -21.01 13.55
C LEU A 205 -6.14 -22.51 13.58
N ASP A 206 -4.97 -22.97 13.12
CA ASP A 206 -4.57 -24.38 13.23
C ASP A 206 -4.51 -24.83 14.71
N GLN A 207 -3.93 -24.02 15.59
CA GLN A 207 -3.90 -24.28 17.05
C GLN A 207 -5.30 -24.34 17.68
N GLN A 208 -6.27 -23.63 17.11
CA GLN A 208 -7.66 -23.63 17.55
C GLN A 208 -8.48 -24.78 16.92
N GLY A 209 -7.87 -25.62 16.07
CA GLY A 209 -8.58 -26.66 15.33
C GLY A 209 -9.58 -26.08 14.31
N ARG A 210 -9.30 -24.89 13.79
CA ARG A 210 -10.09 -24.21 12.75
C ARG A 210 -9.38 -24.29 11.40
N ILE A 211 -10.08 -23.90 10.34
CA ILE A 211 -9.51 -23.72 9.02
C ILE A 211 -9.74 -22.31 8.45
N VAL A 212 -8.78 -21.80 7.68
CA VAL A 212 -8.90 -20.51 6.99
C VAL A 212 -9.60 -20.75 5.64
N PRO A 213 -10.74 -20.09 5.37
CA PRO A 213 -11.48 -20.29 4.12
C PRO A 213 -10.84 -19.58 2.90
N GLY A 214 -9.83 -18.74 3.12
CA GLY A 214 -9.15 -18.00 2.07
C GLY A 214 -8.16 -16.98 2.63
N LEU A 215 -7.49 -16.23 1.75
CA LEU A 215 -6.55 -15.19 2.15
C LEU A 215 -7.30 -13.86 2.36
N PRO A 216 -7.36 -13.29 3.58
CA PRO A 216 -8.11 -12.06 3.84
C PRO A 216 -7.65 -10.89 2.96
N ASN A 217 -6.35 -10.79 2.73
CA ASN A 217 -5.72 -9.73 1.94
C ASN A 217 -5.59 -10.04 0.45
N ALA A 218 -6.26 -11.08 -0.07
CA ALA A 218 -6.17 -11.48 -1.48
C ALA A 218 -6.47 -10.31 -2.42
N TYR A 219 -7.51 -9.51 -2.12
CA TYR A 219 -7.89 -8.36 -2.94
C TYR A 219 -6.72 -7.36 -3.06
N ARG A 220 -6.17 -6.92 -1.93
CA ARG A 220 -5.04 -5.98 -1.89
C ARG A 220 -3.81 -6.51 -2.62
N LEU A 221 -3.47 -7.78 -2.40
CA LEU A 221 -2.31 -8.39 -3.03
C LEU A 221 -2.51 -8.56 -4.55
N ASN A 222 -3.71 -8.93 -5.01
CA ASN A 222 -4.03 -8.98 -6.44
C ASN A 222 -3.92 -7.59 -7.10
N LEU A 223 -4.38 -6.54 -6.41
CA LEU A 223 -4.25 -5.17 -6.87
C LEU A 223 -2.79 -4.76 -7.02
N LEU A 224 -1.97 -5.02 -6.01
CA LEU A 224 -0.53 -4.74 -6.08
C LEU A 224 0.16 -5.57 -7.17
N ARG A 225 -0.23 -6.83 -7.34
CA ARG A 225 0.26 -7.71 -8.40
C ARG A 225 0.04 -7.11 -9.79
N ASP A 226 -1.16 -6.58 -10.02
CA ASP A 226 -1.57 -6.08 -11.33
C ASP A 226 -1.02 -4.69 -11.64
N ARG A 227 -0.80 -3.86 -10.62
CA ARG A 227 -0.40 -2.45 -10.79
C ARG A 227 1.08 -2.17 -10.58
N CYS A 228 1.78 -2.97 -9.79
CA CYS A 228 3.19 -2.72 -9.44
C CYS A 228 4.15 -3.57 -10.28
N GLU A 229 4.73 -2.94 -11.30
CA GLU A 229 5.72 -3.55 -12.18
C GLU A 229 6.89 -4.16 -11.38
N GLY A 230 7.31 -5.36 -11.74
CA GLY A 230 8.39 -6.09 -11.08
C GLY A 230 8.00 -6.82 -9.78
N ALA A 231 6.87 -6.47 -9.15
CA ALA A 231 6.34 -7.17 -7.97
C ALA A 231 5.26 -8.22 -8.32
N GLY A 232 4.64 -8.11 -9.50
CA GLY A 232 3.58 -9.00 -9.96
C GLY A 232 3.89 -10.49 -9.84
N GLN A 233 4.92 -10.99 -10.54
CA GLN A 233 5.28 -12.42 -10.49
C GLN A 233 5.58 -12.92 -9.07
N PRO A 234 6.41 -12.22 -8.26
CA PRO A 234 6.61 -12.58 -6.84
C PRO A 234 5.31 -12.69 -6.03
N ILE A 235 4.37 -11.74 -6.19
CA ILE A 235 3.10 -11.76 -5.47
C ILE A 235 2.23 -12.94 -5.93
N ALA A 236 2.08 -13.13 -7.24
CA ALA A 236 1.28 -14.22 -7.80
C ALA A 236 1.77 -15.59 -7.31
N LYS A 237 3.09 -15.81 -7.33
CA LYS A 237 3.71 -17.03 -6.82
C LYS A 237 3.47 -17.22 -5.32
N ALA A 238 3.62 -16.17 -4.51
CA ALA A 238 3.40 -16.24 -3.07
C ALA A 238 1.92 -16.54 -2.73
N LEU A 239 0.98 -15.87 -3.40
CA LEU A 239 -0.44 -16.16 -3.25
C LEU A 239 -0.77 -17.61 -3.61
N ALA A 240 -0.23 -18.11 -4.73
CA ALA A 240 -0.44 -19.49 -5.14
C ALA A 240 0.07 -20.50 -4.10
N GLU A 241 1.27 -20.28 -3.55
CA GLU A 241 1.83 -21.12 -2.48
C GLU A 241 0.95 -21.11 -1.23
N TYR A 242 0.46 -19.94 -0.81
CA TYR A 242 -0.41 -19.88 0.37
C TYR A 242 -1.77 -20.54 0.15
N TYR A 243 -2.39 -20.35 -1.02
CA TYR A 243 -3.63 -21.03 -1.36
C TYR A 243 -3.46 -22.56 -1.39
N VAL A 244 -2.37 -23.08 -1.96
CA VAL A 244 -2.17 -24.54 -1.97
C VAL A 244 -1.91 -25.10 -0.57
N GLN A 245 -1.20 -24.37 0.31
CA GLN A 245 -1.02 -24.78 1.70
C GLN A 245 -2.35 -24.82 2.47
N LEU A 246 -3.23 -23.85 2.24
CA LEU A 246 -4.58 -23.88 2.82
C LEU A 246 -5.41 -25.04 2.26
N ALA A 247 -5.31 -25.32 0.97
CA ALA A 247 -6.00 -26.44 0.33
C ALA A 247 -5.56 -27.80 0.93
N GLU A 248 -4.26 -27.98 1.14
CA GLU A 248 -3.72 -29.19 1.80
C GLU A 248 -4.21 -29.34 3.24
N LEU A 249 -4.29 -28.23 3.98
CA LEU A 249 -4.82 -28.22 5.34
C LEU A 249 -6.31 -28.61 5.35
N ALA A 250 -7.09 -28.11 4.39
CA ALA A 250 -8.50 -28.43 4.22
C ALA A 250 -8.72 -29.90 3.88
N GLN A 251 -7.91 -30.44 2.99
CA GLN A 251 -7.96 -31.85 2.62
C GLN A 251 -7.56 -32.76 3.79
N THR A 252 -6.57 -32.37 4.58
CA THR A 252 -6.10 -33.14 5.74
C THR A 252 -7.12 -33.14 6.89
N TYR A 253 -7.86 -32.05 7.04
CA TYR A 253 -8.78 -31.84 8.16
C TYR A 253 -10.17 -31.36 7.70
N PRO A 254 -10.92 -32.20 6.95
CA PRO A 254 -12.19 -31.79 6.34
C PRO A 254 -13.28 -31.45 7.36
N ASP A 255 -13.23 -32.04 8.56
CA ASP A 255 -14.22 -31.81 9.62
C ASP A 255 -13.96 -30.54 10.44
N ARG A 256 -12.86 -29.81 10.17
CA ARG A 256 -12.55 -28.60 10.92
C ARG A 256 -13.49 -27.47 10.52
N PRO A 257 -14.12 -26.81 11.50
CA PRO A 257 -15.00 -25.68 11.22
C PRO A 257 -14.23 -24.42 10.81
N LEU A 258 -14.95 -23.49 10.19
CA LEU A 258 -14.50 -22.14 9.89
C LEU A 258 -14.26 -21.32 11.18
N PRO A 259 -13.60 -20.15 11.10
CA PRO A 259 -13.27 -19.32 12.27
C PRO A 259 -14.50 -18.87 13.07
N ASP A 260 -15.64 -18.67 12.42
CA ASP A 260 -16.93 -18.33 13.04
C ASP A 260 -17.64 -19.54 13.70
N GLY A 261 -17.10 -20.74 13.50
CA GLY A 261 -17.63 -21.99 14.01
C GLY A 261 -18.60 -22.72 13.09
N SER A 262 -18.92 -22.18 11.91
CA SER A 262 -19.73 -22.90 10.93
C SER A 262 -18.97 -24.12 10.38
N PRO A 263 -19.68 -25.14 9.89
CA PRO A 263 -19.06 -26.19 9.08
C PRO A 263 -18.34 -25.59 7.87
N ALA A 264 -17.19 -26.14 7.51
CA ALA A 264 -16.54 -25.83 6.25
C ALA A 264 -17.32 -26.47 5.08
N PRO A 265 -17.38 -25.82 3.90
CA PRO A 265 -17.92 -26.45 2.70
C PRO A 265 -17.13 -27.72 2.32
N ASP A 266 -17.83 -28.77 1.88
CA ASP A 266 -17.20 -30.05 1.49
C ASP A 266 -16.18 -29.90 0.35
N ASN A 267 -16.32 -28.85 -0.47
CA ASN A 267 -15.46 -28.54 -1.61
C ASN A 267 -14.37 -27.49 -1.30
N LEU A 268 -14.20 -27.06 -0.04
CA LEU A 268 -13.28 -25.97 0.33
C LEU A 268 -11.83 -26.22 -0.16
N ALA A 269 -11.33 -27.45 -0.04
CA ALA A 269 -9.99 -27.80 -0.51
C ALA A 269 -9.83 -27.58 -2.03
N ALA A 270 -10.84 -27.96 -2.80
CA ALA A 270 -10.85 -27.77 -4.25
C ALA A 270 -10.96 -26.29 -4.65
N GLU A 271 -11.78 -25.51 -3.94
CA GLU A 271 -11.89 -24.06 -4.17
C GLU A 271 -10.57 -23.33 -3.90
N LEU A 272 -9.88 -23.67 -2.81
CA LEU A 272 -8.57 -23.11 -2.49
C LEU A 272 -7.50 -23.54 -3.51
N ALA A 273 -7.53 -24.79 -3.96
CA ALA A 273 -6.62 -25.28 -5.00
C ALA A 273 -6.86 -24.56 -6.35
N GLU A 274 -8.12 -24.31 -6.72
CA GLU A 274 -8.46 -23.54 -7.92
C GLU A 274 -7.99 -22.09 -7.80
N ALA A 275 -8.12 -21.47 -6.62
CA ALA A 275 -7.56 -20.15 -6.36
C ALA A 275 -6.03 -20.13 -6.55
N ALA A 276 -5.31 -21.17 -6.11
CA ALA A 276 -3.88 -21.29 -6.36
C ALA A 276 -3.57 -21.36 -7.87
N LEU A 277 -4.29 -22.19 -8.62
CA LEU A 277 -4.12 -22.33 -10.08
C LEU A 277 -4.41 -21.01 -10.81
N SER A 278 -5.44 -20.28 -10.39
CA SER A 278 -5.77 -18.95 -10.93
C SER A 278 -4.61 -17.96 -10.75
N GLN A 279 -3.91 -18.01 -9.61
CA GLN A 279 -2.74 -17.17 -9.37
C GLN A 279 -1.54 -17.56 -10.25
N LEU A 280 -1.35 -18.86 -10.53
CA LEU A 280 -0.32 -19.31 -11.46
C LEU A 280 -0.64 -18.94 -12.91
N ASP A 281 -1.90 -18.97 -13.30
CA ASP A 281 -2.32 -18.50 -14.63
C ASP A 281 -2.13 -16.98 -14.78
N ALA A 282 -2.27 -16.21 -13.69
CA ALA A 282 -1.89 -14.80 -13.67
C ALA A 282 -0.36 -14.62 -13.74
N TYR A 283 0.41 -15.42 -12.99
CA TYR A 283 1.87 -15.44 -13.04
C TYR A 283 2.41 -15.58 -14.48
N ASP A 284 1.84 -16.50 -15.26
CA ASP A 284 2.26 -16.79 -16.64
C ASP A 284 1.99 -15.62 -17.61
N ARG A 285 1.08 -14.70 -17.27
CA ARG A 285 0.71 -13.53 -18.09
C ARG A 285 1.46 -12.25 -17.69
N LEU A 286 2.13 -12.26 -16.53
CA LEU A 286 2.86 -11.10 -16.02
C LEU A 286 4.25 -11.00 -16.65
N PRO A 287 4.78 -9.78 -16.84
CA PRO A 287 6.09 -9.58 -17.43
C PRO A 287 7.17 -10.28 -16.59
N ALA A 288 8.02 -11.05 -17.28
CA ALA A 288 9.13 -11.74 -16.64
C ALA A 288 10.15 -10.74 -16.09
N ARG A 289 10.69 -11.03 -14.90
CA ARG A 289 11.85 -10.30 -14.36
C ARG A 289 13.07 -10.54 -15.26
N SER A 290 13.88 -9.52 -15.54
CA SER A 290 15.08 -9.69 -16.40
C SER A 290 16.01 -10.79 -15.86
N GLU A 291 16.48 -11.65 -16.76
CA GLU A 291 16.96 -13.02 -16.53
C GLU A 291 18.33 -13.18 -15.82
N SER A 292 18.50 -12.76 -14.56
CA SER A 292 19.61 -13.29 -13.75
C SER A 292 19.26 -14.57 -12.97
N ASP A 293 17.96 -14.84 -12.74
CA ASP A 293 17.50 -15.86 -11.78
C ASP A 293 16.55 -16.93 -12.39
N ALA A 294 16.42 -16.97 -13.73
CA ALA A 294 15.38 -17.75 -14.43
C ALA A 294 15.43 -19.28 -14.18
N GLY A 295 16.60 -19.83 -13.85
CA GLY A 295 16.77 -21.29 -13.68
C GLY A 295 16.22 -21.89 -12.37
N GLN A 296 15.94 -21.08 -11.34
CA GLN A 296 15.42 -21.55 -10.04
C GLN A 296 13.96 -21.15 -9.76
N ALA A 297 13.43 -20.16 -10.47
CA ALA A 297 12.06 -19.69 -10.26
C ALA A 297 10.99 -20.72 -10.70
N ASP A 298 11.30 -21.51 -11.73
CA ASP A 298 10.37 -22.34 -12.50
C ASP A 298 10.02 -23.70 -11.85
N SER A 299 10.97 -24.28 -11.10
CA SER A 299 10.72 -25.55 -10.38
C SER A 299 9.70 -25.39 -9.25
N GLY A 300 9.71 -24.25 -8.55
CA GLY A 300 8.74 -23.94 -7.50
C GLY A 300 7.33 -23.73 -8.05
N VAL A 301 7.17 -23.03 -9.18
CA VAL A 301 5.86 -22.82 -9.82
C VAL A 301 5.28 -24.15 -10.31
N THR A 302 6.11 -24.99 -10.92
CA THR A 302 5.70 -26.33 -11.37
C THR A 302 5.23 -27.20 -10.21
N ASP A 303 5.92 -27.16 -9.07
CA ASP A 303 5.53 -27.93 -7.88
C ASP A 303 4.19 -27.46 -7.28
N ILE A 304 3.99 -26.14 -7.15
CA ILE A 304 2.71 -25.56 -6.69
C ILE A 304 1.58 -26.01 -7.61
N ARG A 305 1.77 -25.90 -8.94
CA ARG A 305 0.77 -26.30 -9.94
C ARG A 305 0.41 -27.77 -9.81
N ARG A 306 1.41 -28.64 -9.62
CA ARG A 306 1.22 -30.09 -9.41
C ARG A 306 0.41 -30.38 -8.14
N ARG A 307 0.76 -29.76 -7.01
CA ARG A 307 0.07 -29.93 -5.72
C ARG A 307 -1.39 -29.48 -5.82
N ALA A 308 -1.64 -28.28 -6.33
CA ALA A 308 -2.99 -27.75 -6.51
C ALA A 308 -3.84 -28.61 -7.47
N SER A 309 -3.26 -29.05 -8.59
CA SER A 309 -3.98 -29.90 -9.56
C SER A 309 -4.38 -31.26 -8.97
N ALA A 310 -3.54 -31.85 -8.12
CA ALA A 310 -3.84 -33.11 -7.45
C ALA A 310 -5.05 -32.96 -6.50
N ILE A 311 -5.06 -31.92 -5.67
CA ILE A 311 -6.16 -31.65 -4.73
C ILE A 311 -7.48 -31.39 -5.47
N ARG A 312 -7.44 -30.60 -6.54
CA ARG A 312 -8.64 -30.33 -7.35
C ARG A 312 -9.18 -31.60 -8.01
N GLY A 313 -8.31 -32.45 -8.57
CA GLY A 313 -8.72 -33.66 -9.28
C GLY A 313 -9.24 -34.79 -8.39
N GLU A 314 -9.07 -34.72 -7.08
CA GLU A 314 -9.62 -35.68 -6.11
C GLU A 314 -11.05 -35.32 -5.66
N ALA A 315 -11.55 -34.14 -6.03
CA ALA A 315 -12.90 -33.67 -5.71
C ALA A 315 -13.93 -33.89 -6.84
N ASP A 316 -13.48 -34.27 -8.04
CA ASP A 316 -14.30 -34.63 -9.22
C ASP A 316 -14.61 -36.14 -9.27
#